data_AF-A0A2D7HWX1-F1
#
_entry.id   AF-A0A2D7HWX1-F1
#
_cell.length_a   1.000
_cell.length_b   1.000
_cell.length_c   1.000
_cell.angle_alpha   90.00
_cell.angle_beta   90.00
_cell.angle_gamma   90.00
#
_symmetry.space_group_name_H-M   'P 1'
#
loop_
_entity.id
_entity.type
_entity.pdbx_description
1 polymer ?
#
loop_
_entity_poly.entity_id
_entity_poly.type
_entity_poly.pdbx_seq_one_letter_code
_entity_poly.pdbx_strand_id
1 'polypeptide(L)'
;AATFSPELSDLTLYVIDVSAGDKIPRKGGPGITRSDLLVINKIDLAPHVGASLAVMDRDAKLMRGERPFVFTDIRSGQGLSDVIEFVIREGMLDLEA
;
A
#
# COMPACT_ATOMS: atom_id res chain seq x y z
N ALA A 1 11.44 -0.44 10.34
CA ALA A 1 10.38 0.40 9.77
C ALA A 1 9.77 1.22 10.90
N ALA A 2 9.77 2.55 10.76
CA ALA A 2 9.17 3.45 11.73
C ALA A 2 7.66 3.52 11.50
N THR A 3 6.88 3.54 12.58
CA THR A 3 5.48 4.01 12.54
C THR A 3 5.45 5.44 13.03
N PHE A 4 4.40 6.18 12.69
CA PHE A 4 4.12 7.45 13.34
C PHE A 4 3.43 7.22 14.68
N SER A 5 3.55 8.20 15.57
CA SER A 5 2.73 8.25 16.78
C SER A 5 1.27 8.48 16.38
N PRO A 6 0.29 7.81 17.00
CA PRO A 6 -1.13 8.14 16.83
C PRO A 6 -1.43 9.61 17.17
N GLU A 7 -0.63 10.26 18.01
CA GLU A 7 -0.77 11.69 18.33
C GLU A 7 -0.34 12.61 17.18
N LEU A 8 0.38 12.09 16.18
CA LEU A 8 0.88 12.86 15.03
C LEU A 8 0.05 12.64 13.76
N SER A 9 -0.58 11.47 13.62
CA SER A 9 -1.21 11.06 12.38
C SER A 9 -2.45 10.22 12.67
N ASP A 10 -3.61 10.73 12.24
CA ASP A 10 -4.90 10.04 12.35
C ASP A 10 -5.02 8.89 11.33
N LEU A 11 -4.36 9.04 10.18
CA LEU A 11 -4.42 8.09 9.06
C LEU A 11 -3.05 7.91 8.42
N THR A 12 -2.61 6.65 8.31
CA THR A 12 -1.28 6.27 7.87
C THR A 12 -1.29 5.44 6.58
N LEU A 13 -0.65 5.97 5.54
CA LEU A 13 -0.37 5.24 4.30
C LEU A 13 1.08 4.80 4.30
N TYR A 14 1.32 3.49 4.13
CA TYR A 14 2.66 2.95 3.97
C TYR A 14 2.91 2.57 2.53
N VAL A 15 3.96 3.09 1.92
CA VAL A 15 4.28 2.86 0.50
C VAL A 15 5.53 2.01 0.38
N ILE A 16 5.40 0.89 -0.33
CA ILE A 16 6.52 0.07 -0.78
C ILE A 16 6.53 0.05 -2.31
N ASP A 17 7.61 -0.42 -2.91
CA ASP A 17 7.66 -0.62 -4.36
C ASP A 17 8.12 -2.03 -4.74
N VAL A 18 7.68 -2.48 -5.93
CA VAL A 18 7.98 -3.81 -6.47
C VAL A 18 9.47 -4.02 -6.73
N SER A 19 10.23 -2.97 -7.03
CA SER A 19 11.67 -3.06 -7.30
C SER A 19 12.49 -3.43 -6.06
N ALA A 20 11.94 -3.25 -4.86
CA ALA A 20 12.53 -3.74 -3.61
C ALA A 20 12.38 -5.27 -3.41
N GLY A 21 11.62 -5.95 -4.27
CA GLY A 21 11.47 -7.41 -4.32
C GLY A 21 10.10 -7.91 -3.83
N ASP A 22 9.66 -9.04 -4.39
CA ASP A 22 8.34 -9.64 -4.12
C ASP A 22 8.17 -10.21 -2.69
N LYS A 23 9.27 -10.41 -1.96
CA LYS A 23 9.29 -10.85 -0.56
C LYS A 23 9.14 -9.71 0.44
N ILE A 24 8.99 -8.45 0.00
CA ILE A 24 8.84 -7.32 0.94
C ILE A 24 7.59 -7.47 1.82
N PRO A 25 6.39 -7.80 1.30
CA PRO A 25 5.19 -7.93 2.13
C PRO A 25 5.36 -8.92 3.30
N ARG A 26 5.95 -10.10 3.08
CA ARG A 26 6.14 -11.10 4.16
C ARG A 26 7.18 -10.70 5.21
N LYS A 27 8.04 -9.72 4.97
CA LYS A 27 8.96 -9.21 6.01
C LYS A 27 8.16 -8.55 7.14
N GLY A 28 6.94 -8.12 6.88
CA GLY A 28 6.06 -7.52 7.86
C GLY A 28 6.65 -6.23 8.43
N GLY A 29 6.58 -6.11 9.75
CA GLY A 29 6.83 -4.84 10.43
C GLY A 29 5.61 -3.94 10.37
N PRO A 30 5.58 -2.92 11.23
CA PRO A 30 4.33 -2.24 11.54
C PRO A 30 3.80 -1.36 10.42
N GLY A 31 4.66 -0.88 9.49
CA GLY A 31 4.19 -0.24 8.26
C GLY A 31 3.40 -1.20 7.36
N ILE A 32 3.80 -2.47 7.27
CA ILE A 32 3.10 -3.47 6.45
C ILE A 32 1.88 -4.02 7.18
N THR A 33 1.96 -4.24 8.49
CA THR A 33 0.89 -4.94 9.23
C THR A 33 -0.14 -4.02 9.88
N ARG A 34 0.20 -2.75 10.13
CA ARG A 34 -0.66 -1.83 10.92
C ARG A 34 -1.03 -0.54 10.23
N SER A 35 -0.43 -0.19 9.08
CA SER A 35 -0.88 0.99 8.33
C SER A 35 -2.35 0.85 7.93
N ASP A 36 -3.06 1.97 7.86
CA ASP A 36 -4.47 1.99 7.46
C ASP A 36 -4.60 1.57 6.00
N LEU A 37 -3.66 2.00 5.15
CA LEU A 37 -3.51 1.50 3.78
C LEU A 37 -2.04 1.15 3.48
N LEU A 38 -1.82 0.03 2.81
CA LEU A 38 -0.54 -0.31 2.18
C LEU A 38 -0.65 -0.07 0.68
N VAL A 39 0.28 0.71 0.13
CA VAL A 39 0.40 0.94 -1.31
C VAL A 39 1.61 0.16 -1.82
N ILE A 40 1.40 -0.71 -2.79
CA ILE A 40 2.45 -1.46 -3.48
C ILE A 40 2.63 -0.87 -4.87
N ASN A 41 3.60 0.03 -5.01
CA ASN A 41 3.79 0.86 -6.20
C ASN A 41 4.79 0.25 -7.21
N LYS A 42 4.77 0.81 -8.43
CA LYS A 42 5.64 0.47 -9.56
C LYS A 42 5.42 -0.96 -10.07
N ILE A 43 4.15 -1.39 -10.15
CA ILE A 43 3.81 -2.74 -10.62
C ILE A 43 4.25 -3.01 -12.06
N ASP A 44 4.40 -1.96 -12.86
CA ASP A 44 4.97 -1.98 -14.21
C ASP A 44 6.40 -2.54 -14.23
N LEU A 45 7.15 -2.42 -13.14
CA LEU A 45 8.52 -2.90 -13.05
C LEU A 45 8.63 -4.41 -12.75
N ALA A 46 7.54 -5.09 -12.40
CA ALA A 46 7.56 -6.51 -12.02
C ALA A 46 8.31 -7.43 -13.02
N PRO A 47 8.08 -7.33 -14.34
CA PRO A 47 8.79 -8.16 -15.33
C PRO A 47 10.30 -7.89 -15.40
N HIS A 48 10.74 -6.69 -15.02
CA HIS A 48 12.14 -6.26 -15.14
C HIS A 48 12.99 -6.63 -13.93
N VAL A 49 12.36 -6.87 -12.78
CA VAL A 49 13.04 -7.20 -11.52
C VAL A 49 12.78 -8.64 -11.06
N GLY A 50 12.05 -9.43 -11.87
CA GLY A 50 11.72 -10.83 -11.54
C GLY A 50 10.79 -10.97 -10.33
N ALA A 51 9.96 -9.96 -10.06
CA ALA A 51 9.02 -9.98 -8.94
C ALA A 51 7.65 -10.54 -9.37
N SER A 52 7.05 -11.38 -8.54
CA SER A 52 5.70 -11.89 -8.75
C SER A 52 4.66 -11.08 -7.99
N LEU A 53 3.77 -10.38 -8.70
CA LEU A 53 2.64 -9.67 -8.09
C LEU A 53 1.70 -10.61 -7.34
N ALA A 54 1.54 -11.86 -7.81
CA ALA A 54 0.72 -12.86 -7.12
C ALA A 54 1.32 -13.28 -5.76
N VAL A 55 2.65 -13.34 -5.65
CA VAL A 55 3.33 -13.59 -4.37
C VAL A 55 3.11 -12.41 -3.43
N MET A 56 3.25 -11.18 -3.94
CA MET A 56 3.03 -9.97 -3.15
C MET A 56 1.57 -9.87 -2.65
N ASP A 57 0.59 -10.19 -3.50
CA ASP A 57 -0.84 -10.20 -3.15
C ASP A 57 -1.13 -11.16 -2.00
N ARG A 58 -0.72 -12.42 -2.15
CA ARG A 58 -0.90 -13.46 -1.12
C ARG A 58 -0.24 -13.07 0.19
N ASP A 59 1.00 -12.60 0.13
CA ASP A 59 1.77 -12.27 1.32
C ASP A 59 1.23 -10.99 2.00
N ALA A 60 0.76 -10.00 1.24
CA ALA A 60 0.11 -8.82 1.78
C ALA A 60 -1.19 -9.18 2.50
N LYS A 61 -2.06 -10.01 1.88
CA LYS A 61 -3.28 -10.53 2.52
C LYS A 61 -2.98 -11.26 3.82
N LEU A 62 -1.96 -12.12 3.83
CA LEU A 62 -1.55 -12.86 5.03
C LEU A 62 -1.10 -11.92 6.16
N MET A 63 -0.30 -10.90 5.84
CA MET A 63 0.28 -10.01 6.84
C MET A 63 -0.68 -8.91 7.33
N ARG A 64 -1.73 -8.61 6.56
CA ARG A 64 -2.67 -7.52 6.83
C ARG A 64 -4.04 -7.98 7.32
N GLY A 65 -4.40 -9.25 7.14
CA GLY A 65 -5.77 -9.72 7.39
C GLY A 65 -6.75 -8.93 6.53
N GLU A 66 -7.75 -8.32 7.18
CA GLU A 66 -8.78 -7.51 6.51
C GLU A 66 -8.32 -6.09 6.14
N ARG A 67 -7.10 -5.66 6.55
CA ARG A 67 -6.64 -4.28 6.27
C ARG A 67 -6.32 -4.11 4.78
N PRO A 68 -6.81 -3.04 4.13
CA PRO A 68 -6.73 -2.90 2.69
C PRO A 68 -5.30 -2.65 2.20
N PHE A 69 -5.02 -3.05 0.97
CA PHE A 69 -3.83 -2.64 0.23
C PHE A 69 -4.18 -2.48 -1.24
N VAL A 70 -3.42 -1.66 -1.95
CA VAL A 70 -3.65 -1.36 -3.37
C VAL A 70 -2.35 -1.51 -4.15
N PHE A 71 -2.42 -2.21 -5.27
CA PHE A 71 -1.36 -2.20 -6.28
C PHE A 71 -1.47 -0.95 -7.14
N THR A 72 -0.35 -0.25 -7.35
CA THR A 72 -0.33 1.00 -8.10
C THR A 72 0.79 1.04 -9.14
N ASP A 73 0.52 1.71 -10.25
CA ASP A 73 1.52 2.35 -11.09
C ASP A 73 1.11 3.81 -11.23
N ILE A 74 1.74 4.66 -10.42
CA ILE A 74 1.44 6.10 -10.38
C ILE A 74 1.76 6.80 -11.71
N ARG A 75 2.63 6.23 -12.56
CA ARG A 75 2.93 6.84 -13.88
C ARG A 75 1.80 6.68 -14.87
N SER A 76 1.13 5.52 -14.88
CA SER A 76 -0.07 5.30 -15.70
C SER A 76 -1.36 5.74 -15.01
N GLY A 77 -1.33 5.97 -13.70
CA GLY A 77 -2.51 6.26 -12.88
C GLY A 77 -3.25 5.01 -12.41
N GLN A 78 -2.74 3.82 -12.71
CA GLN A 78 -3.36 2.56 -12.26
C GLN A 78 -3.38 2.50 -10.72
N GLY A 79 -4.56 2.23 -10.16
CA GLY A 79 -4.80 2.15 -8.72
C GLY A 79 -4.83 3.50 -7.99
N LEU A 80 -4.65 4.62 -8.70
CA LEU A 80 -4.68 5.96 -8.08
C LEU A 80 -6.09 6.30 -7.58
N SER A 81 -7.13 5.98 -8.34
CA SER A 81 -8.52 6.22 -7.92
C SER A 81 -8.86 5.50 -6.61
N ASP A 82 -8.39 4.26 -6.42
CA ASP A 82 -8.64 3.48 -5.21
C ASP A 82 -7.97 4.13 -3.98
N VAL A 83 -6.76 4.68 -4.15
CA VAL A 83 -6.06 5.42 -3.08
C VAL A 83 -6.79 6.71 -2.76
N ILE A 84 -7.25 7.46 -3.77
CA ILE A 84 -8.02 8.70 -3.60
C ILE A 84 -9.32 8.41 -2.84
N GLU A 85 -10.09 7.41 -3.27
CA GLU A 85 -11.35 7.02 -2.63
C GLU A 85 -11.13 6.58 -1.18
N PHE A 86 -10.06 5.83 -0.90
CA PHE A 86 -9.68 5.48 0.46
C PHE A 86 -9.43 6.72 1.32
N VAL A 87 -8.63 7.67 0.85
CA VAL A 87 -8.30 8.89 1.61
C VAL A 87 -9.54 9.75 1.84
N ILE A 88 -10.42 9.88 0.86
CA ILE A 88 -11.68 10.63 1.01
C ILE A 88 -12.56 9.98 2.07
N ARG A 89 -12.78 8.67 1.96
CA ARG A 89 -13.68 7.92 2.84
C ARG A 89 -13.17 7.87 4.27
N GLU A 90 -11.94 7.42 4.47
CA GLU A 90 -11.35 7.24 5.80
C GLU A 90 -10.90 8.57 6.42
N GLY A 91 -10.55 9.55 5.59
CA GLY A 91 -10.23 10.92 6.02
C GLY A 91 -11.45 11.81 6.22
N MET A 92 -12.67 11.31 5.98
CA MET A 92 -13.93 12.05 6.11
C MET A 92 -13.93 13.39 5.35
N LEU A 93 -13.38 13.40 4.14
CA LEU A 93 -13.26 14.61 3.31
C LEU A 93 -14.48 14.78 2.41
N ASP A 94 -15.02 15.99 2.35
CA ASP A 94 -16.02 16.36 1.34
C ASP A 94 -15.32 16.83 0.07
N LEU A 95 -15.68 16.25 -1.08
CA LEU A 95 -15.15 16.65 -2.39
C LEU A 95 -15.84 17.91 -2.97
N GLU A 96 -16.83 18.45 -2.28
CA GLU A 96 -17.51 19.70 -2.66
C GLU A 96 -17.00 20.86 -1.82
N ALA A 97 -16.11 21.66 -2.41
CA ALA A 97 -15.75 23.02 -1.99
C ALA A 97 -15.62 23.93 -3.21
#